data_AF-A0A0B6ZIR7-F1
#
_entry.id   AF-A0A0B6ZIR7-F1
#
_cell.length_a   1.000
_cell.length_b   1.000
_cell.length_c   1.000
_cell.angle_alpha   90.00
_cell.angle_beta   90.00
_cell.angle_gamma   90.00
#
_symmetry.space_group_name_H-M   'P 1'
#
loop_
_entity.id
_entity.type
_entity.pdbx_description
1 polymer ?
#
loop_
_entity_poly.entity_id
_entity_poly.type
_entity_poly.pdbx_seq_one_letter_code
_entity_poly.pdbx_strand_id
1 'polypeptide(L)'
;MSNIQKLFSEKIEIFSAVEFSKVSVLTGIVKISLKTFLECVRLRTFGRYGLQQIQVDTHYLQLYLWRFVSDENLVQVLLDEIVCSAVHRCVDPVMMEPSVIDLICERG
;
A
#
# COMPACT_ATOMS: atom_id res chain seq x y z
N MET A 1 -5.95 -14.42 -6.81
CA MET A 1 -6.97 -13.60 -6.11
C MET A 1 -8.27 -13.64 -6.89
N SER A 2 -9.36 -14.02 -6.23
CA SER A 2 -10.69 -14.10 -6.85
C SER A 2 -11.19 -12.71 -7.24
N ASN A 3 -11.81 -12.57 -8.43
CA ASN A 3 -12.41 -11.32 -8.92
C ASN A 3 -13.40 -10.67 -7.94
N ILE A 4 -13.95 -11.47 -7.00
CA ILE A 4 -14.85 -10.99 -5.94
C ILE A 4 -14.12 -10.06 -4.95
N GLN A 5 -12.86 -10.32 -4.61
CA GLN A 5 -12.12 -9.44 -3.67
C GLN A 5 -11.83 -8.06 -4.28
N LYS A 6 -11.63 -7.98 -5.62
CA LYS A 6 -11.47 -6.70 -6.33
C LYS A 6 -12.73 -5.82 -6.24
N LEU A 7 -13.91 -6.44 -6.34
CA LEU A 7 -15.21 -5.75 -6.23
C LEU A 7 -15.43 -5.06 -4.87
N PHE A 8 -14.79 -5.54 -3.80
CA PHE A 8 -14.89 -4.90 -2.48
C PHE A 8 -13.81 -3.82 -2.25
N SER A 9 -12.64 -3.92 -2.87
CA SER A 9 -11.64 -2.83 -2.87
C SER A 9 -12.12 -1.57 -3.61
N GLU A 10 -13.04 -1.69 -4.57
CA GLU A 10 -13.59 -0.56 -5.34
C GLU A 10 -14.40 0.44 -4.49
N LYS A 11 -14.77 0.12 -3.25
CA LYS A 11 -15.58 0.99 -2.37
C LYS A 11 -14.80 1.99 -1.51
N ILE A 12 -13.49 2.14 -1.72
CA ILE A 12 -12.75 3.19 -0.99
C ILE A 12 -13.09 4.54 -1.64
N GLU A 13 -14.02 5.30 -1.03
CA GLU A 13 -14.26 6.70 -1.41
C GLU A 13 -12.99 7.51 -1.22
N ILE A 14 -12.33 7.90 -2.32
CA ILE A 14 -11.03 8.61 -2.26
C ILE A 14 -11.22 10.06 -1.85
N PHE A 15 -12.22 10.71 -2.43
CA PHE A 15 -12.56 12.12 -2.21
C PHE A 15 -13.76 12.23 -1.28
N SER A 16 -13.55 11.86 -0.02
CA SER A 16 -14.52 12.11 1.05
C SER A 16 -14.33 13.52 1.62
N ALA A 17 -15.39 14.09 2.18
CA ALA A 17 -15.28 15.35 2.91
C ALA A 17 -14.22 15.22 4.02
N VAL A 18 -13.31 16.20 4.09
CA VAL A 18 -12.33 16.30 5.16
C VAL A 18 -12.94 17.18 6.25
N GLU A 19 -13.03 16.63 7.46
CA GLU A 19 -13.50 17.35 8.62
C GLU A 19 -12.40 18.24 9.17
N PHE A 20 -12.77 19.30 9.90
CA PHE A 20 -11.83 20.19 10.55
C PHE A 20 -11.25 19.55 11.83
N SER A 21 -10.54 18.43 11.66
CA SER A 21 -9.84 17.72 12.72
C SER A 21 -8.49 17.21 12.21
N LYS A 22 -7.49 17.16 13.09
CA LYS A 22 -6.14 16.68 12.75
C LYS A 22 -6.17 15.27 12.14
N VAL A 23 -6.98 14.38 12.71
CA VAL A 23 -7.08 12.98 12.26
C VAL A 23 -7.72 12.90 10.87
N SER A 24 -8.78 13.68 10.60
CA SER A 24 -9.42 13.68 9.28
C SER A 24 -8.49 14.22 8.19
N VAL A 25 -7.78 15.32 8.47
CA VAL A 25 -6.80 15.90 7.54
C VAL A 25 -5.66 14.91 7.26
N LEU A 26 -5.08 14.30 8.30
CA LEU A 26 -4.01 13.31 8.13
C LEU A 26 -4.49 12.07 7.37
N THR A 27 -5.70 11.58 7.66
CA THR A 27 -6.31 10.46 6.93
C THR A 27 -6.44 10.79 5.44
N GLY A 28 -6.90 12.00 5.09
CA GLY A 28 -6.98 12.46 3.71
C GLY A 28 -5.63 12.49 3.00
N ILE A 29 -4.60 13.02 3.65
CA ILE A 29 -3.22 13.04 3.14
C ILE A 29 -2.73 11.62 2.87
N VAL A 30 -2.83 10.72 3.86
CA VAL A 30 -2.37 9.32 3.73
C VAL A 30 -3.09 8.61 2.58
N LYS A 31 -4.41 8.75 2.46
CA LYS A 31 -5.19 8.18 1.36
C LYS A 31 -4.71 8.62 -0.01
N ILE A 32 -4.52 9.94 -0.18
CA ILE A 32 -4.06 10.51 -1.45
C ILE A 32 -2.65 10.00 -1.76
N SER A 33 -1.72 10.05 -0.79
CA SER A 33 -0.36 9.56 -0.97
C SER A 33 -0.29 8.09 -1.36
N LEU A 34 -1.05 7.21 -0.71
CA LEU A 34 -1.07 5.77 -1.04
C LEU A 34 -1.68 5.49 -2.41
N LYS A 35 -2.75 6.20 -2.79
CA LYS A 35 -3.32 6.08 -4.16
C LYS A 35 -2.39 6.64 -5.23
N THR A 36 -1.67 7.74 -4.96
CA THR A 36 -0.63 8.24 -5.87
C THR A 36 0.51 7.23 -6.00
N PHE A 37 0.96 6.62 -4.89
CA PHE A 37 2.00 5.60 -4.94
C PHE A 37 1.58 4.38 -5.79
N LEU A 38 0.35 3.89 -5.60
CA LEU A 38 -0.24 2.86 -6.44
C LEU A 38 -0.19 3.21 -7.93
N GLU A 39 -0.54 4.44 -8.29
CA GLU A 39 -0.50 4.89 -9.69
C GLU A 39 0.93 4.97 -10.22
N CYS A 40 1.88 5.45 -9.40
CA CYS A 40 3.30 5.40 -9.75
C CYS A 40 3.78 3.97 -10.01
N VAL A 41 3.34 2.99 -9.22
CA VAL A 41 3.64 1.56 -9.45
C VAL A 41 3.04 1.07 -10.76
N ARG A 42 1.79 1.44 -11.08
CA ARG A 42 1.13 1.05 -12.35
C ARG A 42 1.86 1.57 -13.59
N LEU A 43 2.57 2.70 -13.48
CA LEU A 43 3.31 3.31 -14.58
C LEU A 43 4.72 2.73 -14.77
N ARG A 44 5.17 1.81 -13.92
CA ARG A 44 6.52 1.24 -13.96
C ARG A 44 6.52 -0.23 -14.36
N THR A 45 7.67 -0.73 -14.79
CA THR A 45 7.93 -2.15 -14.98
C THR A 45 9.02 -2.54 -14.00
N PHE A 46 8.81 -3.65 -13.28
CA PHE A 46 9.71 -4.10 -12.23
C PHE A 46 10.45 -5.36 -12.65
N GLY A 47 11.70 -5.49 -12.18
CA GLY A 47 12.36 -6.79 -12.02
C GLY A 47 12.11 -7.34 -10.63
N ARG A 48 12.64 -8.54 -10.35
CA ARG A 48 12.54 -9.21 -9.05
C ARG A 48 12.83 -8.30 -7.86
N TYR A 49 14.01 -7.67 -7.84
CA TYR A 49 14.43 -6.83 -6.70
C TYR A 49 13.62 -5.54 -6.58
N GLY A 50 13.03 -5.06 -7.68
CA GLY A 50 12.09 -3.94 -7.62
C GLY A 50 10.79 -4.32 -6.92
N LEU A 51 10.24 -5.50 -7.23
CA LEU A 51 9.06 -6.03 -6.52
C LEU A 51 9.35 -6.25 -5.03
N GLN A 52 10.50 -6.85 -4.71
CA GLN A 52 10.90 -7.09 -3.32
C GLN A 52 11.10 -5.78 -2.54
N GLN A 53 11.63 -4.74 -3.18
CA GLN A 53 11.72 -3.42 -2.56
C GLN A 53 10.33 -2.83 -2.28
N ILE A 54 9.38 -2.97 -3.21
CA ILE A 54 7.99 -2.54 -2.97
C ILE A 54 7.39 -3.27 -1.76
N GLN A 55 7.66 -4.58 -1.58
CA GLN A 55 7.18 -5.30 -0.39
C GLN A 55 7.73 -4.70 0.90
N VAL A 56 9.04 -4.41 0.96
CA VAL A 56 9.69 -3.78 2.12
C VAL A 56 9.12 -2.39 2.38
N ASP A 57 9.01 -1.55 1.34
CA ASP A 57 8.48 -0.19 1.46
C ASP A 57 7.03 -0.21 1.99
N THR A 58 6.18 -1.08 1.43
CA THR A 58 4.78 -1.18 1.87
C THR A 58 4.66 -1.71 3.30
N HIS A 59 5.48 -2.68 3.70
CA HIS A 59 5.47 -3.21 5.05
C HIS A 59 5.93 -2.14 6.06
N TYR A 60 7.01 -1.42 5.74
CA TYR A 60 7.49 -0.31 6.57
C TYR A 60 6.39 0.74 6.75
N LEU A 61 5.72 1.15 5.67
CA LEU A 61 4.60 2.10 5.75
C LEU A 61 3.45 1.56 6.62
N GLN A 62 3.13 0.27 6.57
CA GLN A 62 2.09 -0.34 7.40
C GLN A 62 2.38 -0.20 8.90
N LEU A 63 3.64 -0.36 9.32
CA LEU A 63 4.04 -0.26 10.73
C LEU A 63 3.80 1.12 11.36
N TYR A 64 3.81 2.19 10.55
CA TYR A 64 3.77 3.57 11.03
C TYR A 64 2.50 4.33 10.65
N LEU A 65 1.88 4.05 9.50
CA LEU A 65 0.77 4.86 8.97
C LEU A 65 -0.53 4.74 9.75
N TRP A 66 -0.74 3.60 10.43
CA TRP A 66 -1.96 3.35 11.21
C TRP A 66 -2.23 4.44 12.27
N ARG A 67 -1.16 5.03 12.84
CA ARG A 67 -1.24 6.09 13.86
C ARG A 67 -1.82 7.42 13.35
N PHE A 68 -1.94 7.58 12.03
CA PHE A 68 -2.34 8.83 11.37
C PHE A 68 -3.71 8.74 10.70
N VAL A 69 -4.34 7.55 10.69
CA VAL A 69 -5.61 7.31 10.01
C VAL A 69 -6.72 6.94 11.00
N SER A 70 -7.97 7.24 10.65
CA SER A 70 -9.13 6.81 11.45
C SER A 70 -9.46 5.32 11.30
N ASP A 71 -9.07 4.69 10.19
CA ASP A 71 -9.32 3.29 9.88
C ASP A 71 -8.03 2.63 9.37
N GLU A 72 -7.51 1.68 10.15
CA GLU A 72 -6.27 0.97 9.84
C GLU A 72 -6.45 -0.02 8.68
N ASN A 73 -7.65 -0.58 8.51
CA ASN A 73 -7.94 -1.51 7.42
C ASN A 73 -7.78 -0.82 6.06
N LEU A 74 -8.12 0.47 5.99
CA LEU A 74 -7.92 1.27 4.80
C LEU A 74 -6.46 1.30 4.35
N VAL A 75 -5.52 1.46 5.28
CA VAL A 75 -4.09 1.47 5.00
C VAL A 75 -3.65 0.09 4.50
N GLN A 76 -4.08 -0.97 5.18
CA GLN A 76 -3.75 -2.34 4.78
C GLN A 76 -4.24 -2.66 3.36
N VAL A 77 -5.51 -2.35 3.05
CA VAL A 77 -6.09 -2.62 1.72
C VAL A 77 -5.35 -1.86 0.62
N LEU A 78 -4.98 -0.59 0.85
CA LEU A 78 -4.26 0.20 -0.15
C LEU A 78 -2.84 -0.30 -0.36
N LEU A 79 -2.13 -0.68 0.71
CA LEU A 79 -0.78 -1.23 0.62
C LEU A 79 -0.79 -2.60 -0.08
N ASP A 80 -1.77 -3.45 0.21
CA ASP A 80 -1.97 -4.73 -0.48
C ASP A 80 -2.23 -4.50 -1.97
N GLU A 81 -3.05 -3.50 -2.34
CA GLU A 81 -3.31 -3.14 -3.74
C GLU A 81 -2.02 -2.71 -4.46
N ILE A 82 -1.11 -1.99 -3.78
CA ILE A 82 0.19 -1.57 -4.30
C ILE A 82 1.08 -2.78 -4.58
N VAL A 83 1.22 -3.71 -3.63
CA VAL A 83 2.01 -4.93 -3.82
C VAL A 83 1.43 -5.78 -4.96
N CYS A 84 0.11 -5.95 -4.99
CA CYS A 84 -0.57 -6.67 -6.07
C CYS A 84 -0.31 -6.03 -7.44
N SER A 85 -0.33 -4.70 -7.51
CA SER A 85 0.01 -3.96 -8.72
C SER A 85 1.47 -4.20 -9.14
N ALA A 86 2.41 -4.14 -8.20
CA ALA A 86 3.82 -4.40 -8.47
C ALA A 86 4.06 -5.82 -8.98
N VAL A 87 3.38 -6.84 -8.43
CA VAL A 87 3.43 -8.23 -8.91
C VAL A 87 2.98 -8.31 -10.37
N HIS A 88 1.86 -7.68 -10.73
CA HIS A 88 1.37 -7.67 -12.12
C HIS A 88 2.30 -6.91 -13.08
N ARG A 89 3.09 -5.96 -12.57
CA ARG A 89 4.03 -5.14 -13.34
C ARG A 89 5.45 -5.72 -13.36
N CYS A 90 5.68 -6.87 -12.73
CA CYS A 90 6.99 -7.49 -12.61
C CYS A 90 7.22 -8.54 -13.73
N VAL A 91 8.39 -8.50 -14.36
CA VAL A 91 8.78 -9.45 -15.41
C VAL A 91 9.13 -10.83 -14.84
N ASP A 92 9.66 -10.88 -13.61
CA ASP A 92 10.02 -12.10 -12.88
C ASP A 92 9.54 -11.98 -11.43
N PRO A 93 8.24 -12.24 -11.17
CA PRO A 93 7.64 -12.00 -9.86
C PRO A 93 8.05 -13.08 -8.87
N VAL A 94 9.13 -12.83 -8.13
CA VAL A 94 9.55 -13.64 -6.97
C VAL A 94 9.45 -12.79 -5.70
N MET A 95 8.51 -13.16 -4.85
CA MET A 95 8.27 -12.48 -3.57
C MET A 95 9.43 -12.72 -2.60
N MET A 96 9.74 -11.73 -1.77
CA MET A 96 10.60 -11.86 -0.60
C MET A 96 9.86 -12.62 0.51
N GLU A 97 10.60 -13.45 1.26
CA GLU A 97 10.05 -14.12 2.45
C GLU A 97 9.63 -13.10 3.52
N PRO A 98 8.45 -13.27 4.15
CA PRO A 98 7.96 -12.33 5.16
C PRO A 98 8.95 -12.07 6.30
N SER A 99 9.61 -13.11 6.81
CA SER A 99 10.61 -12.99 7.89
C SER A 99 11.80 -12.10 7.52
N VAL A 100 12.18 -12.04 6.24
CA VAL A 100 13.26 -11.17 5.76
C VAL A 100 12.77 -9.72 5.72
N ILE A 101 11.52 -9.49 5.31
CA ILE A 101 10.90 -8.17 5.32
C ILE A 101 10.83 -7.63 6.75
N ASP A 102 10.31 -8.44 7.68
CA ASP A 102 10.20 -8.09 9.10
C ASP A 102 11.58 -7.69 9.65
N LEU A 103 12.60 -8.51 9.40
CA LEU A 103 13.98 -8.25 9.84
C LEU A 103 14.56 -6.94 9.27
N ILE A 104 14.25 -6.60 8.02
CA ILE A 104 14.70 -5.34 7.40
C ILE A 104 14.00 -4.16 8.06
N CYS A 105 12.69 -4.24 8.26
CA CYS A 105 11.89 -3.15 8.82
C CYS A 105 12.13 -2.92 10.32
N GLU A 106 12.50 -3.96 11.09
CA GLU A 106 12.88 -3.84 12.51
C GLU A 106 14.20 -3.08 12.75
N ARG A 107 15.07 -2.99 11.73
CA ARG A 107 16.38 -2.34 11.82
C ARG A 107 16.38 -0.88 11.34
N GLY A 108 15.25 -0.41 10.82
CA GLY A 108 15.08 0.94 10.23
C GLY A 108 14.77 2.02 11.25
#